data_AF-A0A8S3YI27-F1
#
_entry.id   AF-A0A8S3YI27-F1
#
_cell.length_a   1.000
_cell.length_b   1.000
_cell.length_c   1.000
_cell.angle_alpha   90.00
_cell.angle_beta   90.00
_cell.angle_gamma   90.00
#
_symmetry.space_group_name_H-M   'P 1'
#
loop_
_entity.id
_entity.type
_entity.pdbx_description
1 polymer ?
#
loop_
_entity_poly.entity_id
_entity_poly.type
_entity_poly.pdbx_seq_one_letter_code
_entity_poly.pdbx_strand_id
1 'polypeptide(L)'
;SPRIPTKTQVDIRDRENKVKKRGSRPYSSMHIPQFYFPSGKPATGLEVETILQKVAQVFAGLEGGKAYKQQMGAITKASGLPLFWKILLFRSAGGTSDGFISYQSLSILLKKLYQSCHDEASKFMRLVAKPGASVLDFEDFEPLVQDVVESHPGLTFLQDAPEFHSRYVTTVISRVMFCVNRSWTGKITVPELRKSNFLQTLARLEEEDDINQIKDYFSYEHFYVIYCKFWELDKDHDLFIDKNDLSRHNDHALSSRLVDRIFSGAVTRGPEFHEGKMSYKEFVWFLLAEEDKRHPTSIEYWFRCMDLDGDGVISMYEMEYFHEEQMNKMETLGIERLPFEDTVCQMMDMVGPKQEGKITLSDLKACKMTNIFFDTFFNLDKFLDHEQRDPFANARDPNSEPTETSDWNRYAEIEYDNLVADEGNADMDDGNYEDDFEPEDEEEMIRDEMLRLADAAPPPQRTSGAVHSSEDIYDFSNTSNLGY
;
A
#
# COMPACT_ATOMS: atom_id res chain seq x y z
N SER A 1 0.51 38.50 79.21
CA SER A 1 -0.14 39.07 78.01
C SER A 1 0.80 38.92 76.82
N PRO A 2 0.33 38.60 75.60
CA PRO A 2 -1.05 38.62 75.12
C PRO A 2 -1.61 37.24 74.70
N ARG A 3 -2.95 37.21 74.63
CA ARG A 3 -3.81 36.09 74.25
C ARG A 3 -3.90 35.99 72.73
N ILE A 4 -3.81 34.77 72.20
CA ILE A 4 -4.33 34.40 70.88
C ILE A 4 -5.52 33.47 71.13
N PRO A 5 -6.76 33.88 70.82
CA PRO A 5 -7.89 32.95 70.79
C PRO A 5 -8.18 32.52 69.35
N THR A 6 -8.23 31.21 69.20
CA THR A 6 -8.79 30.44 68.09
C THR A 6 -10.28 30.68 67.88
N LYS A 7 -10.63 30.75 66.59
CA LYS A 7 -11.85 30.29 65.90
C LYS A 7 -13.22 30.44 66.58
N THR A 8 -14.13 31.11 65.86
CA THR A 8 -15.51 30.65 65.72
C THR A 8 -16.00 30.94 64.30
N GLN A 9 -16.54 29.92 63.64
CA GLN A 9 -17.25 30.00 62.37
C GLN A 9 -18.45 30.94 62.50
N VAL A 10 -18.70 31.79 61.49
CA VAL A 10 -20.07 32.19 61.14
C VAL A 10 -20.19 32.34 59.61
N ASP A 11 -21.34 31.85 59.17
CA ASP A 11 -21.89 31.59 57.87
C ASP A 11 -21.68 32.58 56.71
N ILE A 12 -21.60 31.92 55.57
CA ILE A 12 -21.73 32.37 54.19
C ILE A 12 -23.17 32.87 53.98
N ARG A 13 -23.39 34.17 53.75
CA ARG A 13 -24.57 34.66 52.98
C ARG A 13 -24.67 36.14 52.60
N ASP A 14 -23.72 37.02 52.90
CA ASP A 14 -23.91 38.46 52.62
C ASP A 14 -22.74 39.15 51.89
N ARG A 15 -22.26 38.57 50.77
CA ARG A 15 -21.26 39.24 49.92
C ARG A 15 -21.52 39.22 48.41
N GLU A 16 -22.75 38.97 47.98
CA GLU A 16 -23.18 39.28 46.62
C GLU A 16 -24.00 40.56 46.62
N ASN A 17 -23.32 41.71 46.67
CA ASN A 17 -23.78 42.97 46.05
C ASN A 17 -22.85 44.12 46.44
N LYS A 18 -21.71 44.25 45.75
CA LYS A 18 -21.03 45.52 45.41
C LYS A 18 -19.64 45.25 44.83
N VAL A 19 -19.55 44.99 43.53
CA VAL A 19 -18.41 45.48 42.74
C VAL A 19 -18.98 46.20 41.51
N LYS A 20 -18.83 47.51 41.56
CA LYS A 20 -19.23 48.47 40.52
C LYS A 20 -18.47 48.21 39.22
N LYS A 21 -19.23 48.18 38.13
CA LYS A 21 -18.94 48.71 36.79
C LYS A 21 -17.55 49.35 36.64
N ARG A 22 -16.56 48.58 36.20
CA ARG A 22 -15.54 49.06 35.26
C ARG A 22 -16.02 48.64 33.87
N GLY A 23 -16.14 49.60 32.96
CA GLY A 23 -16.67 49.38 31.62
C GLY A 23 -15.91 48.28 30.89
N SER A 24 -16.57 47.13 30.71
CA SER A 24 -16.16 46.15 29.72
C SER A 24 -16.44 46.76 28.35
N ARG A 25 -15.39 47.07 27.59
CA ARG A 25 -15.52 47.13 26.13
C ARG A 25 -16.24 45.85 25.71
N PRO A 26 -17.28 45.90 24.86
CA PRO A 26 -17.88 44.67 24.36
C PRO A 26 -16.74 43.88 23.72
N TYR A 27 -16.48 42.68 24.21
CA TYR A 27 -15.69 41.72 23.45
C TYR A 27 -16.45 41.58 22.13
N SER A 28 -15.91 42.18 21.06
CA SER A 28 -16.30 41.84 19.70
C SER A 28 -16.23 40.33 19.65
N SER A 29 -17.37 39.67 19.55
CA SER A 29 -17.45 38.22 19.35
C SER A 29 -16.59 37.95 18.12
N MET A 30 -15.38 37.43 18.32
CA MET A 30 -14.51 37.04 17.22
C MET A 30 -15.28 35.97 16.45
N HIS A 31 -15.78 36.34 15.27
CA HIS A 31 -16.45 35.43 14.38
C HIS A 31 -15.38 34.48 13.85
N ILE A 32 -15.25 33.29 14.44
CA ILE A 32 -14.39 32.21 13.93
C ILE A 32 -15.12 31.63 12.71
N PRO A 33 -14.63 31.84 11.48
CA PRO A 33 -15.26 31.26 10.30
C PRO A 33 -15.20 29.74 10.36
N GLN A 34 -16.07 29.06 9.61
CA GLN A 34 -15.96 27.62 9.45
C GLN A 34 -14.57 27.26 8.91
N PHE A 35 -13.86 26.37 9.61
CA PHE A 35 -12.51 25.91 9.28
C PHE A 35 -12.44 24.41 9.00
N TYR A 36 -13.47 23.65 9.38
CA TYR A 36 -13.55 22.21 9.15
C TYR A 36 -14.46 21.91 7.95
N PHE A 37 -13.88 21.29 6.93
CA PHE A 37 -14.54 20.94 5.67
C PHE A 37 -14.20 19.48 5.29
N PRO A 38 -14.97 18.48 5.78
CA PRO A 38 -14.69 17.07 5.54
C PRO A 38 -14.56 16.71 4.06
N SER A 39 -15.41 17.30 3.22
CA SER A 39 -15.48 17.07 1.78
C SER A 39 -14.73 18.10 0.95
N GLY A 40 -13.77 18.81 1.55
CA GLY A 40 -13.07 19.91 0.89
C GLY A 40 -13.80 21.25 1.00
N LYS A 41 -13.06 22.34 0.79
CA LYS A 41 -13.60 23.70 0.91
C LYS A 41 -14.46 24.02 -0.31
N PRO A 42 -15.75 24.42 -0.15
CA PRO A 42 -16.60 24.74 -1.28
C PRO A 42 -16.02 25.86 -2.14
N ALA A 43 -15.88 25.62 -3.44
CA ALA A 43 -15.57 26.66 -4.41
C ALA A 43 -16.84 27.46 -4.75
N THR A 44 -16.69 28.74 -5.09
CA THR A 44 -17.81 29.59 -5.50
C THR A 44 -18.24 29.26 -6.94
N GLY A 45 -19.33 28.50 -7.08
CA GLY A 45 -20.32 28.59 -8.16
C GLY A 45 -19.97 28.05 -9.56
N LEU A 46 -20.86 27.15 -10.04
CA LEU A 46 -21.29 27.02 -11.46
C LEU A 46 -20.45 26.25 -12.51
N GLU A 47 -19.61 25.29 -12.12
CA GLU A 47 -19.06 24.35 -13.12
C GLU A 47 -20.03 23.21 -13.50
N VAL A 48 -20.93 22.83 -12.59
CA VAL A 48 -21.75 21.61 -12.77
C VAL A 48 -22.67 21.70 -13.99
N GLU A 49 -23.32 22.84 -14.23
CA GLU A 49 -24.23 22.95 -15.38
C GLU A 49 -23.47 22.94 -16.72
N THR A 50 -22.27 23.53 -16.77
CA THR A 50 -21.40 23.44 -17.95
C THR A 50 -20.93 22.00 -18.18
N ILE A 51 -20.58 21.28 -17.12
CA ILE A 51 -20.24 19.85 -17.20
C ILE A 51 -21.42 19.05 -17.74
N LEU A 52 -22.62 19.27 -17.22
CA LEU A 52 -23.82 18.56 -17.67
C LEU A 52 -24.16 18.85 -19.13
N GLN A 53 -23.96 20.08 -19.61
CA GLN A 53 -24.11 20.42 -21.03
C GLN A 53 -23.13 19.65 -21.91
N LYS A 54 -21.85 19.56 -21.52
CA LYS A 54 -20.84 18.77 -22.25
C LYS A 54 -21.22 17.29 -22.28
N VAL A 55 -21.62 16.73 -21.14
CA VAL A 55 -22.06 15.33 -21.06
C VAL A 55 -23.30 15.09 -21.92
N ALA A 56 -24.28 16.00 -21.92
CA ALA A 56 -25.47 15.90 -22.78
C ALA A 56 -25.11 15.86 -24.27
N GLN A 57 -24.12 16.64 -24.70
CA GLN A 57 -23.63 16.61 -26.08
C GLN A 57 -23.01 15.27 -26.46
N VAL A 58 -22.24 14.64 -25.56
CA VAL A 58 -21.69 13.30 -25.79
C VAL A 58 -22.82 12.27 -25.91
N PHE A 59 -23.82 12.30 -25.02
CA PHE A 59 -24.96 11.39 -25.07
C PHE A 59 -25.85 11.57 -26.30
N ALA A 60 -25.93 12.78 -26.87
CA ALA A 60 -26.69 13.03 -28.09
C ALA A 60 -26.11 12.28 -29.31
N GLY A 61 -24.83 11.91 -29.28
CA GLY A 61 -24.18 11.10 -30.31
C GLY A 61 -24.29 9.58 -30.08
N LEU A 62 -24.87 9.13 -28.96
CA LEU A 62 -24.95 7.71 -28.61
C LEU A 62 -26.26 7.08 -29.08
N GLU A 63 -26.17 5.88 -29.62
CA GLU A 63 -27.35 5.12 -30.07
C GLU A 63 -28.30 4.84 -28.90
N GLY A 64 -29.56 5.24 -29.06
CA GLY A 64 -30.59 5.09 -28.04
C GLY A 64 -30.36 5.88 -26.74
N GLY A 65 -29.38 6.81 -26.72
CA GLY A 65 -29.03 7.58 -25.51
C GLY A 65 -28.43 6.70 -24.39
N LYS A 66 -27.88 5.54 -24.74
CA LYS A 66 -27.26 4.58 -23.83
C LYS A 66 -25.75 4.59 -24.00
N ALA A 67 -25.02 4.65 -22.89
CA ALA A 67 -23.57 4.53 -22.88
C ALA A 67 -23.15 3.21 -22.25
N TYR A 68 -22.36 2.43 -22.97
CA TYR A 68 -21.75 1.18 -22.49
C TYR A 68 -20.33 1.42 -21.97
N LYS A 69 -19.74 0.44 -21.27
CA LYS A 69 -18.40 0.53 -20.66
C LYS A 69 -17.35 1.11 -21.61
N GLN A 70 -17.31 0.63 -22.87
CA GLN A 70 -16.35 1.06 -23.89
C GLN A 70 -16.42 2.56 -24.24
N GLN A 71 -17.59 3.20 -24.07
CA GLN A 71 -17.81 4.60 -24.43
C GLN A 71 -17.51 5.56 -23.27
N MET A 72 -17.10 5.03 -22.11
CA MET A 72 -16.96 5.83 -20.90
C MET A 72 -15.77 6.78 -20.88
N GLY A 73 -14.75 6.57 -21.73
CA GLY A 73 -13.59 7.48 -21.79
C GLY A 73 -13.98 8.93 -22.10
N ALA A 74 -14.70 9.13 -23.21
CA ALA A 74 -15.18 10.46 -23.61
C ALA A 74 -16.16 11.07 -22.59
N ILE A 75 -17.03 10.25 -22.00
CA ILE A 75 -18.01 10.68 -20.99
C ILE A 75 -17.30 11.14 -19.71
N THR A 76 -16.26 10.43 -19.28
CA THR A 76 -15.50 10.74 -18.07
C THR A 76 -14.74 12.07 -18.23
N LYS A 77 -14.12 12.27 -19.39
CA LYS A 77 -13.49 13.55 -19.75
C LYS A 77 -14.49 14.70 -19.83
N ALA A 78 -15.65 14.48 -20.45
CA ALA A 78 -16.73 15.47 -20.47
C ALA A 78 -17.28 15.79 -19.07
N SER A 79 -17.18 14.84 -18.13
CA SER A 79 -17.56 14.98 -16.72
C SER A 79 -16.53 15.75 -15.88
N GLY A 80 -15.39 16.15 -16.47
CA GLY A 80 -14.30 16.83 -15.77
C GLY A 80 -13.54 15.93 -14.80
N LEU A 81 -13.45 14.63 -15.09
CA LEU A 81 -12.76 13.63 -14.27
C LEU A 81 -11.60 13.00 -15.07
N PRO A 82 -10.53 12.51 -14.40
CA PRO A 82 -9.43 11.79 -15.05
C PRO A 82 -9.88 10.53 -15.82
N LEU A 83 -9.21 10.15 -16.91
CA LEU A 83 -9.66 9.08 -17.80
C LEU A 83 -9.92 7.75 -17.07
N PHE A 84 -8.98 7.33 -16.23
CA PHE A 84 -9.05 6.04 -15.53
C PHE A 84 -10.10 6.00 -14.40
N TRP A 85 -10.89 7.07 -14.22
CA TRP A 85 -12.08 7.02 -13.37
C TRP A 85 -13.31 6.47 -14.11
N LYS A 86 -13.16 6.11 -15.39
CA LYS A 86 -14.25 5.70 -16.28
C LYS A 86 -15.08 4.54 -15.74
N ILE A 87 -14.44 3.51 -15.21
CA ILE A 87 -15.15 2.38 -14.60
C ILE A 87 -15.90 2.79 -13.32
N LEU A 88 -15.30 3.64 -12.49
CA LEU A 88 -15.89 4.10 -11.24
C LEU A 88 -17.16 4.91 -11.52
N LEU A 89 -17.10 5.80 -12.52
CA LEU A 89 -18.23 6.59 -12.96
C LEU A 89 -19.35 5.71 -13.53
N PHE A 90 -18.99 4.72 -14.36
CA PHE A 90 -19.94 3.77 -14.94
C PHE A 90 -20.68 2.98 -13.86
N ARG A 91 -19.95 2.39 -12.91
CA ARG A 91 -20.51 1.61 -11.79
C ARG A 91 -21.40 2.49 -10.90
N SER A 92 -20.91 3.67 -10.52
CA SER A 92 -21.66 4.63 -9.68
C SER A 92 -22.95 5.14 -10.35
N ALA A 93 -23.02 5.16 -11.68
CA ALA A 93 -24.20 5.58 -12.43
C ALA A 93 -25.18 4.42 -12.74
N GLY A 94 -24.95 3.22 -12.20
CA GLY A 94 -25.81 2.05 -12.33
C GLY A 94 -25.42 1.08 -13.46
N GLY A 95 -24.30 1.30 -14.13
CA GLY A 95 -23.91 0.56 -15.33
C GLY A 95 -23.69 -0.94 -15.12
N THR A 96 -23.32 -1.37 -13.91
CA THR A 96 -23.16 -2.80 -13.58
C THR A 96 -24.48 -3.56 -13.59
N SER A 97 -25.59 -2.91 -13.22
CA SER A 97 -26.90 -3.56 -13.14
C SER A 97 -27.58 -3.65 -14.50
N ASP A 98 -27.52 -2.57 -15.29
CA ASP A 98 -28.25 -2.45 -16.55
C ASP A 98 -27.39 -2.77 -17.79
N GLY A 99 -26.07 -2.89 -17.62
CA GLY A 99 -25.08 -3.03 -18.71
C GLY A 99 -24.79 -1.72 -19.47
N PHE A 100 -25.56 -0.65 -19.20
CA PHE A 100 -25.39 0.68 -19.77
C PHE A 100 -25.79 1.75 -18.75
N ILE A 101 -25.42 3.01 -19.02
CA ILE A 101 -25.89 4.18 -18.27
C ILE A 101 -26.64 5.14 -19.21
N SER A 102 -27.51 5.97 -18.64
CA SER A 102 -28.23 7.02 -19.36
C SER A 102 -27.75 8.40 -18.91
N TYR A 103 -28.00 9.42 -19.73
CA TYR A 103 -27.77 10.81 -19.32
C TYR A 103 -28.51 11.14 -18.02
N GLN A 104 -29.71 10.59 -17.83
CA GLN A 104 -30.51 10.84 -16.63
C GLN A 104 -29.82 10.31 -15.38
N SER A 105 -29.37 9.04 -15.37
CA SER A 105 -28.70 8.46 -14.20
C SER A 105 -27.39 9.16 -13.90
N LEU A 106 -26.59 9.45 -14.93
CA LEU A 106 -25.31 10.16 -14.78
C LEU A 106 -25.49 11.61 -14.30
N SER A 107 -26.48 12.33 -14.82
CA SER A 107 -26.71 13.73 -14.42
C SER A 107 -27.10 13.86 -12.94
N ILE A 108 -27.88 12.91 -12.42
CA ILE A 108 -28.22 12.84 -10.99
C ILE A 108 -26.96 12.60 -10.15
N LEU A 109 -26.14 11.65 -10.56
CA LEU A 109 -24.87 11.34 -9.90
C LEU A 109 -23.94 12.57 -9.88
N LEU A 110 -23.68 13.18 -11.03
CA LEU A 110 -22.77 14.32 -11.15
C LEU A 110 -23.26 15.53 -10.35
N LYS A 111 -24.57 15.83 -10.36
CA LYS A 111 -25.14 16.88 -9.51
C LYS A 111 -24.84 16.62 -8.04
N LYS A 112 -25.09 15.40 -7.56
CA LYS A 112 -24.83 15.01 -6.17
C LYS A 112 -23.32 15.05 -5.84
N LEU A 113 -22.48 14.56 -6.74
CA LEU A 113 -21.03 14.50 -6.59
C LEU A 113 -20.47 15.92 -6.39
N TYR A 114 -20.71 16.82 -7.34
CA TYR A 114 -20.15 18.17 -7.31
C TYR A 114 -20.81 19.10 -6.26
N GLN A 115 -22.03 18.79 -5.81
CA GLN A 115 -22.66 19.50 -4.69
C GLN A 115 -22.09 19.11 -3.33
N SER A 116 -21.58 17.88 -3.17
CA SER A 116 -21.20 17.33 -1.87
C SER A 116 -19.71 17.03 -1.69
N CYS A 117 -18.95 17.00 -2.79
CA CYS A 117 -17.52 16.73 -2.83
C CYS A 117 -16.81 17.88 -3.54
N HIS A 118 -15.89 18.55 -2.85
CA HIS A 118 -15.27 19.81 -3.28
C HIS A 118 -13.78 19.67 -3.57
N ASP A 119 -13.22 18.47 -3.49
CA ASP A 119 -11.87 18.13 -3.91
C ASP A 119 -11.83 16.75 -4.57
N GLU A 120 -10.70 16.39 -5.18
CA GLU A 120 -10.56 15.11 -5.90
C GLU A 120 -10.69 13.91 -4.96
N ALA A 121 -10.05 13.94 -3.79
CA ALA A 121 -10.12 12.84 -2.84
C ALA A 121 -11.55 12.53 -2.36
N SER A 122 -12.37 13.55 -2.09
CA SER A 122 -13.77 13.34 -1.72
C SER A 122 -14.64 12.88 -2.90
N LYS A 123 -14.33 13.32 -4.14
CA LYS A 123 -15.01 12.81 -5.34
C LYS A 123 -14.66 11.34 -5.60
N PHE A 124 -13.37 10.99 -5.51
CA PHE A 124 -12.87 9.62 -5.66
C PHE A 124 -13.53 8.71 -4.63
N MET A 125 -13.43 9.06 -3.34
CA MET A 125 -14.07 8.32 -2.25
C MET A 125 -15.56 8.09 -2.51
N ARG A 126 -16.28 9.10 -3.01
CA ARG A 126 -17.71 8.98 -3.31
C ARG A 126 -18.03 8.01 -4.44
N LEU A 127 -17.15 7.89 -5.43
CA LEU A 127 -17.34 7.04 -6.62
C LEU A 127 -16.90 5.60 -6.40
N VAL A 128 -15.96 5.38 -5.48
CA VAL A 128 -15.38 4.06 -5.20
C VAL A 128 -16.08 3.37 -4.03
N ALA A 129 -16.36 4.10 -2.94
CA ALA A 129 -16.85 3.50 -1.72
C ALA A 129 -18.24 2.86 -1.89
N LYS A 130 -18.43 1.71 -1.23
CA LYS A 130 -19.74 1.06 -1.08
C LYS A 130 -20.82 2.04 -0.57
N PRO A 131 -22.10 1.86 -0.92
CA PRO A 131 -23.17 2.76 -0.47
C PRO A 131 -23.19 2.96 1.05
N GLY A 132 -22.99 4.20 1.50
CA GLY A 132 -22.98 4.56 2.93
C GLY A 132 -21.62 4.44 3.62
N ALA A 133 -20.60 3.88 2.96
CA ALA A 133 -19.23 3.87 3.46
C ALA A 133 -18.55 5.24 3.26
N SER A 134 -17.54 5.50 4.08
CA SER A 134 -16.70 6.72 4.03
C SER A 134 -15.20 6.41 4.04
N VAL A 135 -14.88 5.14 3.79
CA VAL A 135 -13.56 4.54 3.75
C VAL A 135 -13.54 3.52 2.62
N LEU A 136 -12.35 3.22 2.10
CA LEU A 136 -12.13 2.21 1.06
C LEU A 136 -11.39 1.02 1.65
N ASP A 137 -11.93 -0.18 1.48
CA ASP A 137 -11.22 -1.44 1.74
C ASP A 137 -10.44 -1.92 0.51
N PHE A 138 -9.82 -3.10 0.60
CA PHE A 138 -8.97 -3.64 -0.45
C PHE A 138 -9.78 -3.91 -1.74
N GLU A 139 -10.95 -4.54 -1.59
CA GLU A 139 -11.83 -4.95 -2.68
C GLU A 139 -12.44 -3.74 -3.42
N ASP A 140 -12.58 -2.60 -2.74
CA ASP A 140 -13.08 -1.36 -3.35
C ASP A 140 -12.17 -0.86 -4.50
N PHE A 141 -10.87 -1.21 -4.52
CA PHE A 141 -9.93 -0.81 -5.59
C PHE A 141 -9.89 -1.77 -6.79
N GLU A 142 -10.32 -3.02 -6.61
CA GLU A 142 -10.28 -4.06 -7.64
C GLU A 142 -10.91 -3.62 -8.98
N PRO A 143 -12.09 -2.98 -9.00
CA PRO A 143 -12.71 -2.51 -10.24
C PRO A 143 -11.88 -1.50 -11.02
N LEU A 144 -11.17 -0.64 -10.29
CA LEU A 144 -10.33 0.40 -10.87
C LEU A 144 -9.10 -0.22 -11.53
N VAL A 145 -8.40 -1.10 -10.80
CA VAL A 145 -7.16 -1.70 -11.28
C VAL A 145 -7.43 -2.68 -12.42
N GLN A 146 -8.53 -3.45 -12.37
CA GLN A 146 -8.95 -4.29 -13.51
C GLN A 146 -9.16 -3.45 -14.78
N ASP A 147 -9.84 -2.31 -14.69
CA ASP A 147 -10.06 -1.44 -15.85
C ASP A 147 -8.74 -0.82 -16.35
N VAL A 148 -7.75 -0.58 -15.47
CA VAL A 148 -6.40 -0.17 -15.88
C VAL A 148 -5.74 -1.28 -16.71
N VAL A 149 -5.72 -2.53 -16.22
CA VAL A 149 -5.15 -3.69 -16.95
C VAL A 149 -5.82 -3.87 -18.32
N GLU A 150 -7.14 -3.75 -18.37
CA GLU A 150 -7.92 -3.94 -19.60
C GLU A 150 -7.74 -2.80 -20.63
N SER A 151 -7.14 -1.67 -20.28
CA SER A 151 -7.21 -0.49 -21.16
C SER A 151 -5.96 0.39 -21.25
N HIS A 152 -4.96 0.17 -20.40
CA HIS A 152 -3.67 0.82 -20.54
C HIS A 152 -2.85 0.15 -21.65
N PRO A 153 -2.22 0.91 -22.57
CA PRO A 153 -1.46 0.34 -23.68
C PRO A 153 -0.29 -0.54 -23.20
N GLY A 154 0.49 -0.11 -22.19
CA GLY A 154 1.57 -0.90 -21.60
C GLY A 154 1.15 -2.13 -20.78
N LEU A 155 -0.11 -2.57 -20.81
CA LEU A 155 -0.59 -3.78 -20.12
C LEU A 155 -1.44 -4.69 -21.04
N THR A 156 -1.45 -4.43 -22.35
CA THR A 156 -2.25 -5.21 -23.32
C THR A 156 -1.84 -6.70 -23.33
N PHE A 157 -0.55 -6.99 -23.22
CA PHE A 157 -0.02 -8.36 -23.15
C PHE A 157 -0.56 -9.17 -21.95
N LEU A 158 -0.85 -8.49 -20.83
CA LEU A 158 -1.35 -9.12 -19.61
C LEU A 158 -2.82 -9.58 -19.73
N GLN A 159 -3.55 -9.12 -20.75
CA GLN A 159 -4.96 -9.48 -20.96
C GLN A 159 -5.13 -10.94 -21.39
N ASP A 160 -4.13 -11.49 -22.06
CA ASP A 160 -4.14 -12.87 -22.56
C ASP A 160 -3.77 -13.91 -21.47
N ALA A 161 -3.40 -13.45 -20.25
CA ALA A 161 -2.92 -14.30 -19.16
C ALA A 161 -3.68 -14.07 -17.83
N PRO A 162 -4.81 -14.77 -17.61
CA PRO A 162 -5.72 -14.54 -16.48
C PRO A 162 -5.09 -14.72 -15.09
N GLU A 163 -4.13 -15.64 -14.94
CA GLU A 163 -3.49 -15.90 -13.64
C GLU A 163 -2.63 -14.72 -13.20
N PHE A 164 -1.81 -14.18 -14.10
CA PHE A 164 -1.00 -13.00 -13.85
C PHE A 164 -1.84 -11.73 -13.72
N HIS A 165 -2.96 -11.64 -14.42
CA HIS A 165 -3.91 -10.53 -14.27
C HIS A 165 -4.33 -10.38 -12.80
N SER A 166 -4.80 -11.46 -12.18
CA SER A 166 -5.23 -11.46 -10.77
C SER A 166 -4.10 -11.08 -9.81
N ARG A 167 -2.88 -11.55 -10.09
CA ARG A 167 -1.69 -11.27 -9.27
C ARG A 167 -1.25 -9.83 -9.38
N TYR A 168 -1.19 -9.28 -10.59
CA TYR A 168 -0.87 -7.88 -10.82
C TYR A 168 -1.88 -6.98 -10.09
N VAL A 169 -3.18 -7.24 -10.24
CA VAL A 169 -4.23 -6.50 -9.53
C VAL A 169 -4.01 -6.54 -8.02
N THR A 170 -3.76 -7.72 -7.46
CA THR A 170 -3.49 -7.91 -6.02
C THR A 170 -2.26 -7.13 -5.58
N THR A 171 -1.19 -7.12 -6.37
CA THR A 171 0.06 -6.42 -6.06
C THR A 171 -0.11 -4.92 -6.10
N VAL A 172 -0.75 -4.36 -7.13
CA VAL A 172 -1.02 -2.92 -7.24
C VAL A 172 -1.84 -2.46 -6.03
N ILE A 173 -2.93 -3.15 -5.69
CA ILE A 173 -3.77 -2.78 -4.53
C ILE A 173 -2.97 -2.90 -3.23
N SER A 174 -2.16 -3.95 -3.08
CA SER A 174 -1.28 -4.12 -1.91
C SER A 174 -0.31 -2.97 -1.75
N ARG A 175 0.31 -2.50 -2.85
CA ARG A 175 1.19 -1.31 -2.88
C ARG A 175 0.42 -0.03 -2.55
N VAL A 176 -0.81 0.13 -3.05
CA VAL A 176 -1.69 1.26 -2.68
C VAL A 176 -1.96 1.25 -1.17
N MET A 177 -2.33 0.11 -0.60
CA MET A 177 -2.57 -0.01 0.83
C MET A 177 -1.32 0.26 1.65
N PHE A 178 -0.16 -0.24 1.21
CA PHE A 178 1.14 -0.05 1.87
C PHE A 178 1.55 1.43 1.94
N CYS A 179 1.38 2.19 0.86
CA CYS A 179 1.79 3.60 0.83
C CYS A 179 0.71 4.55 1.37
N VAL A 180 -0.58 4.27 1.16
CA VAL A 180 -1.67 5.20 1.46
C VAL A 180 -2.29 4.96 2.84
N ASN A 181 -2.53 3.70 3.26
CA ASN A 181 -3.18 3.40 4.53
C ASN A 181 -2.21 3.48 5.73
N ARG A 182 -1.71 4.68 6.00
CA ARG A 182 -0.74 4.94 7.08
C ARG A 182 -1.29 4.64 8.49
N SER A 183 -2.60 4.49 8.64
CA SER A 183 -3.24 4.11 9.91
C SER A 183 -3.22 2.60 10.23
N TRP A 184 -2.81 1.73 9.29
CA TRP A 184 -2.86 0.25 9.45
C TRP A 184 -4.25 -0.31 9.75
N THR A 185 -5.30 0.43 9.39
CA THR A 185 -6.70 0.04 9.65
C THR A 185 -7.26 -0.92 8.61
N GLY A 186 -6.54 -1.11 7.49
CA GLY A 186 -7.05 -1.78 6.30
C GLY A 186 -8.13 -0.97 5.57
N LYS A 187 -8.30 0.31 5.92
CA LYS A 187 -9.40 1.16 5.46
C LYS A 187 -8.89 2.56 5.13
N ILE A 188 -8.73 2.86 3.85
CA ILE A 188 -8.24 4.17 3.40
C ILE A 188 -9.31 5.23 3.61
N THR A 189 -8.93 6.32 4.25
CA THR A 189 -9.77 7.49 4.52
C THR A 189 -9.49 8.64 3.54
N VAL A 190 -10.42 9.60 3.42
CA VAL A 190 -10.21 10.79 2.57
C VAL A 190 -8.95 11.57 2.99
N PRO A 191 -8.67 11.81 4.29
CA PRO A 191 -7.42 12.46 4.70
C PRO A 191 -6.15 11.70 4.31
N GLU A 192 -6.17 10.37 4.29
CA GLU A 192 -5.03 9.56 3.82
C GLU A 192 -4.83 9.72 2.30
N LEU A 193 -5.91 9.64 1.51
CA LEU A 193 -5.85 9.91 0.07
C LEU A 193 -5.32 11.32 -0.25
N ARG A 194 -5.72 12.33 0.52
CA ARG A 194 -5.24 13.71 0.32
C ARG A 194 -3.74 13.87 0.62
N LYS A 195 -3.16 12.98 1.43
CA LYS A 195 -1.76 13.04 1.86
C LYS A 195 -0.86 12.14 1.04
N SER A 196 -1.42 11.26 0.20
CA SER A 196 -0.66 10.43 -0.72
C SER A 196 -0.59 11.06 -2.11
N ASN A 197 0.24 10.50 -2.97
CA ASN A 197 0.32 10.85 -4.39
C ASN A 197 -0.57 9.97 -5.28
N PHE A 198 -1.37 9.06 -4.72
CA PHE A 198 -2.12 8.04 -5.48
C PHE A 198 -3.00 8.64 -6.61
N LEU A 199 -3.77 9.69 -6.33
CA LEU A 199 -4.64 10.30 -7.34
C LEU A 199 -3.86 11.02 -8.44
N GLN A 200 -2.71 11.58 -8.10
CA GLN A 200 -1.80 12.19 -9.07
C GLN A 200 -1.19 11.10 -9.97
N THR A 201 -0.74 9.99 -9.39
CA THR A 201 -0.20 8.86 -10.16
C THR A 201 -1.27 8.21 -11.05
N LEU A 202 -2.49 8.04 -10.55
CA LEU A 202 -3.62 7.52 -11.34
C LEU A 202 -3.96 8.43 -12.53
N ALA A 203 -3.82 9.74 -12.38
CA ALA A 203 -4.02 10.69 -13.47
C ALA A 203 -2.92 10.56 -14.54
N ARG A 204 -1.66 10.31 -14.15
CA ARG A 204 -0.53 10.16 -15.09
C ARG A 204 -0.64 8.95 -16.03
N LEU A 205 -1.41 7.93 -15.68
CA LEU A 205 -1.64 6.75 -16.53
C LEU A 205 -2.18 7.08 -17.94
N GLU A 206 -2.78 8.26 -18.15
CA GLU A 206 -3.28 8.65 -19.48
C GLU A 206 -2.25 9.41 -20.31
N GLU A 207 -1.11 9.78 -19.70
CA GLU A 207 -0.06 10.60 -20.31
C GLU A 207 1.19 9.78 -20.64
N GLU A 208 1.33 8.58 -20.08
CA GLU A 208 2.51 7.74 -20.16
C GLU A 208 2.11 6.34 -20.62
N ASP A 209 2.57 5.95 -21.81
CA ASP A 209 2.19 4.67 -22.42
C ASP A 209 3.00 3.49 -21.86
N ASP A 210 4.25 3.75 -21.42
CA ASP A 210 5.10 2.78 -20.74
C ASP A 210 4.74 2.73 -19.25
N ILE A 211 4.07 1.64 -18.85
CA ILE A 211 3.62 1.44 -17.47
C ILE A 211 4.77 1.39 -16.46
N ASN A 212 5.99 1.03 -16.89
CA ASN A 212 7.15 0.92 -16.01
C ASN A 212 7.75 2.28 -15.63
N GLN A 213 7.51 3.33 -16.42
CA GLN A 213 7.82 4.72 -16.00
C GLN A 213 6.95 5.17 -14.83
N ILE A 214 5.81 4.52 -14.59
CA ILE A 214 4.93 4.75 -13.44
C ILE A 214 5.34 3.81 -12.30
N LYS A 215 6.55 4.04 -11.77
CA LYS A 215 7.15 3.24 -10.68
C LYS A 215 6.24 3.13 -9.45
N ASP A 216 5.53 4.19 -9.10
CA ASP A 216 4.56 4.17 -7.99
C ASP A 216 3.30 3.38 -8.35
N TYR A 217 2.99 2.38 -7.53
CA TYR A 217 1.81 1.50 -7.62
C TYR A 217 1.74 0.58 -8.84
N PHE A 218 1.92 1.10 -10.06
CA PHE A 218 1.48 0.44 -11.30
C PHE A 218 2.58 -0.23 -12.15
N SER A 219 3.87 0.06 -11.94
CA SER A 219 4.96 -0.60 -12.68
C SER A 219 4.81 -2.13 -12.73
N TYR A 220 4.90 -2.68 -13.94
CA TYR A 220 4.83 -4.11 -14.21
C TYR A 220 6.14 -4.80 -13.80
N GLU A 221 7.29 -4.22 -14.08
CA GLU A 221 8.61 -4.71 -13.61
C GLU A 221 8.63 -4.97 -12.11
N HIS A 222 8.16 -3.99 -11.32
CA HIS A 222 8.05 -4.14 -9.88
C HIS A 222 7.13 -5.30 -9.48
N PHE A 223 6.02 -5.49 -10.19
CA PHE A 223 5.14 -6.62 -9.97
C PHE A 223 5.83 -7.95 -10.29
N TYR A 224 6.53 -8.02 -11.42
CA TYR A 224 7.21 -9.22 -11.90
C TYR A 224 8.24 -9.70 -10.88
N VAL A 225 9.09 -8.80 -10.39
CA VAL A 225 10.07 -9.10 -9.32
C VAL A 225 9.38 -9.67 -8.08
N ILE A 226 8.31 -9.02 -7.60
CA ILE A 226 7.58 -9.51 -6.41
C ILE A 226 6.99 -10.90 -6.66
N TYR A 227 6.43 -11.12 -7.84
CA TYR A 227 5.82 -12.39 -8.20
C TYR A 227 6.86 -13.52 -8.31
N CYS A 228 7.97 -13.31 -9.01
CA CYS A 228 9.05 -14.29 -9.15
C CYS A 228 9.64 -14.67 -7.79
N LYS A 229 9.93 -13.69 -6.92
CA LYS A 229 10.42 -13.97 -5.55
C LYS A 229 9.41 -14.75 -4.71
N PHE A 230 8.10 -14.57 -4.91
CA PHE A 230 7.10 -15.39 -4.23
C PHE A 230 7.09 -16.82 -4.80
N TRP A 231 7.07 -16.93 -6.13
CA TRP A 231 7.02 -18.20 -6.85
C TRP A 231 8.23 -19.09 -6.54
N GLU A 232 9.40 -18.50 -6.35
CA GLU A 232 10.61 -19.20 -5.91
C GLU A 232 10.42 -19.91 -4.55
N LEU A 233 9.61 -19.34 -3.65
CA LEU A 233 9.37 -19.86 -2.31
C LEU A 233 8.20 -20.86 -2.25
N ASP A 234 7.10 -20.56 -2.94
CA ASP A 234 5.86 -21.36 -3.01
C ASP A 234 6.02 -22.56 -3.97
N LYS A 235 6.74 -23.59 -3.52
CA LYS A 235 7.07 -24.78 -4.33
C LYS A 235 5.91 -25.74 -4.56
N ASP A 236 4.89 -25.73 -3.69
CA ASP A 236 3.70 -26.56 -3.85
C ASP A 236 2.53 -25.80 -4.52
N HIS A 237 2.75 -24.52 -4.85
CA HIS A 237 1.84 -23.67 -5.61
C HIS A 237 0.47 -23.55 -4.93
N ASP A 238 0.44 -23.56 -3.59
CA ASP A 238 -0.78 -23.44 -2.79
C ASP A 238 -1.16 -21.98 -2.51
N LEU A 239 -0.32 -21.02 -2.95
CA LEU A 239 -0.47 -19.57 -2.81
C LEU A 239 -0.27 -19.06 -1.39
N PHE A 240 0.29 -19.90 -0.52
CA PHE A 240 0.77 -19.56 0.79
C PHE A 240 2.23 -19.99 0.93
N ILE A 241 2.94 -19.30 1.81
CA ILE A 241 4.28 -19.72 2.24
C ILE A 241 4.28 -19.85 3.75
N ASP A 242 4.99 -20.87 4.25
CA ASP A 242 5.19 -21.08 5.68
C ASP A 242 6.52 -20.46 6.17
N LYS A 243 6.84 -20.68 7.45
CA LYS A 243 8.10 -20.21 8.05
C LYS A 243 9.33 -20.80 7.38
N ASN A 244 9.29 -22.07 6.99
CA ASN A 244 10.40 -22.75 6.33
C ASN A 244 10.59 -22.18 4.93
N ASP A 245 9.51 -21.86 4.23
CA ASP A 245 9.55 -21.21 2.92
C ASP A 245 10.16 -19.82 3.02
N LEU A 246 9.62 -18.96 3.89
CA LEU A 246 10.16 -17.63 4.09
C LEU A 246 11.62 -17.64 4.56
N SER A 247 12.02 -18.65 5.35
CA SER A 247 13.41 -18.76 5.81
C SER A 247 14.42 -18.92 4.67
N ARG A 248 14.02 -19.44 3.50
CA ARG A 248 14.90 -19.61 2.33
C ARG A 248 15.07 -18.33 1.52
N HIS A 249 14.28 -17.29 1.79
CA HIS A 249 14.40 -16.01 1.11
C HIS A 249 15.79 -15.40 1.32
N ASN A 250 16.42 -14.95 0.22
CA ASN A 250 17.77 -14.39 0.18
C ASN A 250 18.79 -15.24 0.96
N ASP A 251 18.87 -16.54 0.66
CA ASP A 251 19.84 -17.47 1.25
C ASP A 251 19.87 -17.51 2.79
N HIS A 252 18.70 -17.44 3.42
CA HIS A 252 18.56 -17.39 4.89
C HIS A 252 19.12 -16.12 5.53
N ALA A 253 19.08 -14.99 4.82
CA ALA A 253 19.47 -13.67 5.31
C ALA A 253 18.76 -13.31 6.64
N LEU A 254 17.45 -13.58 6.72
CA LEU A 254 16.65 -13.25 7.90
C LEU A 254 16.91 -14.20 9.07
N SER A 255 16.87 -13.66 10.29
CA SER A 255 16.97 -14.46 11.51
C SER A 255 15.69 -15.27 11.77
N SER A 256 15.83 -16.48 12.31
CA SER A 256 14.70 -17.35 12.65
C SER A 256 13.76 -16.69 13.67
N ARG A 257 14.33 -15.95 14.64
CA ARG A 257 13.55 -15.14 15.60
C ARG A 257 12.70 -14.09 14.88
N LEU A 258 13.21 -13.45 13.81
CA LEU A 258 12.44 -12.48 13.04
C LEU A 258 11.35 -13.16 12.21
N VAL A 259 11.65 -14.28 11.55
CA VAL A 259 10.65 -15.07 10.82
C VAL A 259 9.50 -15.45 11.75
N ASP A 260 9.78 -15.91 12.97
CA ASP A 260 8.76 -16.19 13.97
C ASP A 260 7.89 -14.97 14.30
N ARG A 261 8.49 -13.77 14.35
CA ARG A 261 7.76 -12.52 14.60
C ARG A 261 6.84 -12.13 13.46
N ILE A 262 7.26 -12.32 12.22
CA ILE A 262 6.42 -12.05 11.04
C ILE A 262 5.13 -12.90 11.11
N PHE A 263 5.25 -14.19 11.43
CA PHE A 263 4.11 -15.11 11.55
C PHE A 263 3.36 -15.04 12.90
N SER A 264 3.73 -14.13 13.82
CA SER A 264 3.12 -14.01 15.16
C SER A 264 1.85 -13.16 15.20
N GLY A 265 1.48 -12.51 14.10
CA GLY A 265 0.41 -11.52 14.05
C GLY A 265 0.85 -10.09 14.42
N ALA A 266 2.16 -9.84 14.48
CA ALA A 266 2.73 -8.51 14.69
C ALA A 266 2.35 -7.54 13.55
N VAL A 267 2.40 -8.05 12.32
CA VAL A 267 2.24 -7.28 11.07
C VAL A 267 1.00 -7.67 10.26
N THR A 268 0.47 -8.89 10.44
CA THR A 268 -0.84 -9.29 9.91
C THR A 268 -1.85 -9.44 11.04
N ARG A 269 -3.04 -8.85 10.92
CA ARG A 269 -4.11 -8.98 11.92
C ARG A 269 -5.47 -9.14 11.25
N GLY A 270 -6.42 -9.69 12.00
CA GLY A 270 -7.81 -9.81 11.56
C GLY A 270 -8.04 -11.05 10.69
N PRO A 271 -9.04 -11.03 9.78
CA PRO A 271 -9.44 -12.20 9.00
C PRO A 271 -8.37 -12.69 8.02
N GLU A 272 -7.37 -11.86 7.72
CA GLU A 272 -6.25 -12.21 6.84
C GLU A 272 -5.20 -13.06 7.55
N PHE A 273 -5.13 -13.01 8.89
CA PHE A 273 -4.13 -13.75 9.65
C PHE A 273 -4.49 -15.24 9.72
N HIS A 274 -3.63 -16.07 9.12
CA HIS A 274 -3.70 -17.52 9.22
C HIS A 274 -2.45 -18.02 9.95
N GLU A 275 -2.64 -18.76 11.03
CA GLU A 275 -1.52 -19.23 11.85
C GLU A 275 -0.55 -20.08 11.01
N GLY A 276 0.72 -19.67 10.98
CA GLY A 276 1.78 -20.36 10.27
C GLY A 276 1.74 -20.26 8.74
N LYS A 277 0.83 -19.48 8.16
CA LYS A 277 0.72 -19.27 6.71
C LYS A 277 0.74 -17.78 6.37
N MET A 278 1.45 -17.43 5.30
CA MET A 278 1.49 -16.10 4.73
C MET A 278 0.96 -16.16 3.30
N SER A 279 -0.07 -15.37 3.01
CA SER A 279 -0.61 -15.23 1.65
C SER A 279 0.31 -14.37 0.76
N TYR A 280 0.13 -14.47 -0.57
CA TYR A 280 0.80 -13.58 -1.53
C TYR A 280 0.66 -12.09 -1.19
N LYS A 281 -0.53 -11.65 -0.75
CA LYS A 281 -0.79 -10.26 -0.33
C LYS A 281 0.12 -9.82 0.83
N GLU A 282 0.29 -10.69 1.82
CA GLU A 282 1.17 -10.43 2.96
C GLU A 282 2.65 -10.47 2.58
N PHE A 283 3.01 -11.35 1.64
CA PHE A 283 4.36 -11.42 1.08
C PHE A 283 4.74 -10.12 0.35
N VAL A 284 3.83 -9.53 -0.42
CA VAL A 284 4.06 -8.21 -1.05
C VAL A 284 4.46 -7.17 0.01
N TRP A 285 3.77 -7.13 1.15
CA TRP A 285 4.10 -6.21 2.24
C TRP A 285 5.45 -6.53 2.89
N PHE A 286 5.74 -7.80 3.10
CA PHE A 286 7.02 -8.27 3.62
C PHE A 286 8.17 -7.81 2.71
N LEU A 287 8.10 -8.08 1.41
CA LEU A 287 9.18 -7.80 0.47
C LEU A 287 9.42 -6.28 0.33
N LEU A 288 8.35 -5.49 0.21
CA LEU A 288 8.45 -4.03 0.21
C LEU A 288 9.11 -3.50 1.50
N ALA A 289 8.79 -4.09 2.66
CA ALA A 289 9.36 -3.69 3.93
C ALA A 289 10.83 -4.09 4.07
N GLU A 290 11.21 -5.26 3.56
CA GLU A 290 12.57 -5.81 3.65
C GLU A 290 13.57 -5.05 2.77
N GLU A 291 13.13 -4.66 1.57
CA GLU A 291 14.02 -4.02 0.58
C GLU A 291 14.10 -2.50 0.74
N ASP A 292 13.08 -1.84 1.28
CA ASP A 292 13.15 -0.42 1.65
C ASP A 292 12.81 -0.21 3.13
N LYS A 293 13.80 -0.41 4.00
CA LYS A 293 13.68 -0.18 5.45
C LYS A 293 13.67 1.31 5.86
N ARG A 294 13.72 2.24 4.89
CA ARG A 294 13.60 3.69 5.12
C ARG A 294 12.18 4.17 4.91
N HIS A 295 11.37 3.45 4.14
CA HIS A 295 9.97 3.82 3.93
C HIS A 295 9.20 3.84 5.26
N PRO A 296 8.35 4.86 5.51
CA PRO A 296 7.65 5.01 6.79
C PRO A 296 6.76 3.82 7.19
N THR A 297 6.26 3.04 6.23
CA THR A 297 5.50 1.79 6.50
C THR A 297 6.44 0.67 6.93
N SER A 298 7.61 0.54 6.30
CA SER A 298 8.61 -0.47 6.65
C SER A 298 9.16 -0.25 8.06
N ILE A 299 9.40 1.01 8.45
CA ILE A 299 9.82 1.34 9.81
C ILE A 299 8.77 0.86 10.83
N GLU A 300 7.48 1.05 10.54
CA GLU A 300 6.39 0.55 11.39
C GLU A 300 6.30 -0.98 11.39
N TYR A 301 6.51 -1.61 10.23
CA TYR A 301 6.51 -3.05 10.07
C TYR A 301 7.58 -3.70 10.97
N TRP A 302 8.83 -3.26 10.83
CA TRP A 302 9.94 -3.81 11.60
C TRP A 302 9.90 -3.42 13.08
N PHE A 303 9.42 -2.22 13.41
CA PHE A 303 9.19 -1.83 14.80
C PHE A 303 8.20 -2.78 15.48
N ARG A 304 7.08 -3.13 14.83
CA ARG A 304 6.11 -4.11 15.36
C ARG A 304 6.70 -5.50 15.53
N CYS A 305 7.61 -5.91 14.65
CA CYS A 305 8.32 -7.18 14.78
C CYS A 305 9.29 -7.16 15.96
N MET A 306 10.00 -6.06 16.18
CA MET A 306 11.00 -5.93 17.25
C MET A 306 10.40 -5.68 18.64
N ASP A 307 9.28 -4.97 18.72
CA ASP A 307 8.50 -4.74 19.94
C ASP A 307 7.78 -6.05 20.33
N LEU A 308 8.44 -6.85 21.17
CA LEU A 308 8.02 -8.19 21.54
C LEU A 308 6.81 -8.17 22.46
N ASP A 309 6.77 -7.22 23.40
CA ASP A 309 5.71 -7.11 24.40
C ASP A 309 4.59 -6.13 23.99
N GLY A 310 4.81 -5.32 22.96
CA GLY A 310 3.83 -4.39 22.40
C GLY A 310 3.65 -3.13 23.23
N ASP A 311 4.62 -2.76 24.07
CA ASP A 311 4.54 -1.57 24.94
C ASP A 311 4.84 -0.26 24.20
N GLY A 312 5.29 -0.34 22.94
CA GLY A 312 5.61 0.80 22.09
C GLY A 312 7.05 1.30 22.25
N VAL A 313 7.94 0.51 22.83
CA VAL A 313 9.36 0.80 23.02
C VAL A 313 10.19 -0.43 22.64
N ILE A 314 11.29 -0.23 21.92
CA ILE A 314 12.35 -1.23 21.79
C ILE A 314 13.33 -1.02 22.95
N SER A 315 13.32 -1.99 23.87
CA SER A 315 14.14 -2.06 25.06
C SER A 315 15.50 -2.73 24.80
N MET A 316 16.42 -2.63 25.76
CA MET A 316 17.70 -3.34 25.70
C MET A 316 17.53 -4.86 25.62
N TYR A 317 16.52 -5.41 26.29
CA TYR A 317 16.23 -6.84 26.24
C TYR A 317 15.85 -7.30 24.83
N GLU A 318 15.02 -6.54 24.13
CA GLU A 318 14.59 -6.89 22.77
C GLU A 318 15.73 -6.73 21.76
N MET A 319 16.55 -5.69 21.89
CA MET A 319 17.78 -5.55 21.09
C MET A 319 18.73 -6.74 21.31
N GLU A 320 18.96 -7.14 22.56
CA GLU A 320 19.82 -8.28 22.90
C GLU A 320 19.25 -9.58 22.32
N TYR A 321 17.92 -9.76 22.40
CA TYR A 321 17.22 -10.90 21.84
C TYR A 321 17.45 -11.05 20.32
N PHE A 322 17.38 -9.99 19.52
CA PHE A 322 17.68 -10.16 18.10
C PHE A 322 19.19 -10.26 17.82
N HIS A 323 20.01 -9.49 18.55
CA HIS A 323 21.46 -9.46 18.38
C HIS A 323 22.13 -10.81 18.70
N GLU A 324 21.65 -11.56 19.70
CA GLU A 324 22.22 -12.87 20.06
C GLU A 324 22.22 -13.85 18.88
N GLU A 325 21.16 -13.85 18.06
CA GLU A 325 21.11 -14.72 16.88
C GLU A 325 22.08 -14.26 15.78
N GLN A 326 22.22 -12.95 15.57
CA GLN A 326 23.20 -12.39 14.64
C GLN A 326 24.63 -12.77 15.04
N MET A 327 24.93 -12.74 16.34
CA MET A 327 26.24 -13.17 16.87
C MET A 327 26.53 -14.64 16.62
N ASN A 328 25.54 -15.51 16.78
CA ASN A 328 25.68 -16.93 16.48
C ASN A 328 25.91 -17.17 14.97
N LYS A 329 25.22 -16.41 14.10
CA LYS A 329 25.46 -16.45 12.65
C LYS A 329 26.89 -15.99 12.30
N MET A 330 27.34 -14.85 12.86
CA MET A 330 28.71 -14.36 12.66
C MET A 330 29.78 -15.34 13.13
N GLU A 331 29.60 -15.97 14.30
CA GLU A 331 30.53 -16.97 14.84
C GLU A 331 30.61 -18.21 13.93
N THR A 332 29.48 -18.63 13.36
CA THR A 332 29.43 -19.76 12.41
C THR A 332 30.18 -19.45 11.11
N LEU A 333 30.15 -18.20 10.66
CA LEU A 333 30.88 -17.72 9.48
C LEU A 333 32.34 -17.35 9.76
N GLY A 334 32.79 -17.42 11.03
CA GLY A 334 34.14 -17.03 11.43
C GLY A 334 34.40 -15.52 11.39
N ILE A 335 33.35 -14.71 11.45
CA ILE A 335 33.41 -13.25 11.49
C ILE A 335 33.62 -12.80 12.94
N GLU A 336 34.46 -11.78 13.15
CA GLU A 336 34.70 -11.22 14.49
C GLU A 336 33.43 -10.60 15.05
N ARG A 337 33.09 -10.96 16.29
CA ARG A 337 31.89 -10.48 16.98
C ARG A 337 32.12 -9.11 17.58
N LEU A 338 31.19 -8.19 17.35
CA LEU A 338 31.08 -6.96 18.12
C LEU A 338 30.28 -7.25 19.42
N PRO A 339 30.82 -6.94 20.62
CA PRO A 339 30.07 -7.09 21.86
C PRO A 339 28.77 -6.29 21.85
N PHE A 340 27.72 -6.82 22.47
CA PHE A 340 26.40 -6.19 22.49
C PHE A 340 26.44 -4.78 23.10
N GLU A 341 27.26 -4.56 24.12
CA GLU A 341 27.44 -3.26 24.76
C GLU A 341 27.93 -2.19 23.78
N ASP A 342 28.86 -2.56 22.90
CA ASP A 342 29.41 -1.66 21.88
C ASP A 342 28.36 -1.39 20.78
N THR A 343 27.67 -2.44 20.33
CA THR A 343 26.57 -2.32 19.36
C THR A 343 25.46 -1.41 19.87
N VAL A 344 24.99 -1.59 21.11
CA VAL A 344 23.92 -0.76 21.68
C VAL A 344 24.36 0.68 21.83
N CYS A 345 25.61 0.94 22.26
CA CYS A 345 26.11 2.32 22.32
C CYS A 345 26.06 2.98 20.94
N GLN A 346 26.55 2.30 19.89
CA GLN A 346 26.51 2.79 18.52
C GLN A 346 25.07 3.06 18.04
N MET A 347 24.14 2.13 18.31
CA MET A 347 22.74 2.28 17.91
C MET A 347 22.02 3.39 18.68
N MET A 348 22.32 3.57 19.98
CA MET A 348 21.76 4.65 20.79
C MET A 348 22.23 6.02 20.31
N ASP A 349 23.52 6.15 19.98
CA ASP A 349 24.09 7.39 19.42
C ASP A 349 23.52 7.69 18.03
N MET A 350 23.32 6.65 17.20
CA MET A 350 22.72 6.77 15.87
C MET A 350 21.27 7.20 15.92
N VAL A 351 20.46 6.58 16.78
CA VAL A 351 19.02 6.86 16.88
C VAL A 351 18.74 8.15 17.64
N GLY A 352 19.53 8.45 18.68
CA GLY A 352 19.35 9.61 19.54
C GLY A 352 17.97 9.65 20.21
N PRO A 353 17.56 8.59 20.95
CA PRO A 353 16.21 8.52 21.53
C PRO A 353 15.98 9.62 22.57
N LYS A 354 14.73 10.10 22.67
CA LYS A 354 14.36 11.14 23.66
C LYS A 354 14.52 10.68 25.11
N GLN A 355 14.38 9.38 25.36
CA GLN A 355 14.61 8.76 26.65
C GLN A 355 15.71 7.73 26.50
N GLU A 356 16.75 7.84 27.32
CA GLU A 356 17.89 6.92 27.30
C GLU A 356 17.42 5.48 27.53
N GLY A 357 17.95 4.55 26.73
CA GLY A 357 17.61 3.12 26.79
C GLY A 357 16.22 2.75 26.27
N LYS A 358 15.47 3.70 25.67
CA LYS A 358 14.10 3.48 25.17
C LYS A 358 13.94 4.02 23.76
N ILE A 359 13.98 3.14 22.77
CA ILE A 359 13.80 3.54 21.37
C ILE A 359 12.33 3.44 21.00
N THR A 360 11.70 4.58 20.70
CA THR A 360 10.31 4.59 20.21
C THR A 360 10.26 4.61 18.69
N LEU A 361 9.11 4.24 18.12
CA LEU A 361 8.85 4.41 16.68
C LEU A 361 9.08 5.85 16.20
N SER A 362 8.77 6.85 17.03
CA SER A 362 9.00 8.25 16.70
C SER A 362 10.49 8.60 16.61
N ASP A 363 11.34 7.94 17.40
CA ASP A 363 12.78 8.18 17.38
C ASP A 363 13.40 7.59 16.11
N LEU A 364 13.03 6.36 15.75
CA LEU A 364 13.46 5.72 14.50
C LEU A 364 13.06 6.53 13.26
N LYS A 365 11.81 7.00 13.20
CA LYS A 365 11.38 7.87 12.09
C LYS A 365 12.14 9.20 12.02
N ALA A 366 12.70 9.67 13.14
CA ALA A 366 13.45 10.92 13.19
C ALA A 366 14.93 10.74 12.80
N CYS A 367 15.54 9.58 13.06
CA CYS A 367 16.99 9.38 12.88
C CYS A 367 17.42 9.20 11.42
N LYS A 368 16.51 8.81 10.52
CA LYS A 368 16.74 8.58 9.07
C LYS A 368 17.79 7.51 8.73
N MET A 369 18.28 6.77 9.71
CA MET A 369 19.27 5.67 9.55
C MET A 369 18.65 4.31 9.92
N THR A 370 17.34 4.16 9.72
CA THR A 370 16.58 2.98 10.16
C THR A 370 17.02 1.70 9.47
N ASN A 371 17.45 1.77 8.21
CA ASN A 371 17.97 0.61 7.50
C ASN A 371 19.19 0.01 8.21
N ILE A 372 20.14 0.85 8.66
CA ILE A 372 21.33 0.39 9.39
C ILE A 372 20.93 -0.20 10.74
N PHE A 373 20.05 0.50 11.48
CA PHE A 373 19.55 0.03 12.77
C PHE A 373 18.92 -1.37 12.65
N PHE A 374 18.01 -1.56 11.71
CA PHE A 374 17.31 -2.84 11.52
C PHE A 374 18.23 -3.95 11.03
N ASP A 375 19.07 -3.68 10.01
CA ASP A 375 19.96 -4.70 9.45
C ASP A 375 20.95 -5.22 10.52
N THR A 376 21.45 -4.33 11.40
CA THR A 376 22.30 -4.69 12.55
C THR A 376 21.70 -5.80 13.41
N PHE A 377 20.38 -5.78 13.63
CA PHE A 377 19.72 -6.73 14.53
C PHE A 377 19.20 -8.00 13.85
N PHE A 378 18.92 -7.99 12.53
CA PHE A 378 18.26 -9.15 11.94
C PHE A 378 18.51 -9.42 10.45
N ASN A 379 19.36 -8.65 9.76
CA ASN A 379 19.79 -8.95 8.41
C ASN A 379 21.32 -8.86 8.31
N LEU A 380 21.99 -10.01 8.43
CA LEU A 380 23.45 -10.07 8.50
C LEU A 380 24.12 -9.63 7.19
N ASP A 381 23.60 -10.03 6.04
CA ASP A 381 24.22 -9.73 4.75
C ASP A 381 24.21 -8.22 4.48
N LYS A 382 23.04 -7.58 4.65
CA LYS A 382 22.93 -6.11 4.52
C LYS A 382 23.74 -5.38 5.59
N PHE A 383 23.86 -5.92 6.81
CA PHE A 383 24.72 -5.35 7.84
C PHE A 383 26.20 -5.36 7.42
N LEU A 384 26.70 -6.48 6.91
CA LEU A 384 28.09 -6.59 6.44
C LEU A 384 28.38 -5.63 5.27
N ASP A 385 27.40 -5.41 4.39
CA ASP A 385 27.52 -4.42 3.32
C ASP A 385 27.64 -2.99 3.85
N HIS A 386 26.93 -2.63 4.92
CA HIS A 386 27.05 -1.31 5.54
C HIS A 386 28.41 -1.10 6.21
N GLU A 387 28.96 -2.13 6.86
CA GLU A 387 30.29 -2.07 7.51
C GLU A 387 31.44 -1.95 6.49
N GLN A 388 31.28 -2.52 5.30
CA GLN A 388 32.28 -2.43 4.22
C GLN A 388 32.22 -1.11 3.44
N ARG A 389 31.11 -0.36 3.53
CA ARG A 389 30.96 0.93 2.84
C ARG A 389 31.81 2.00 3.52
N ASP A 390 32.57 2.75 2.71
CA ASP A 390 33.37 3.88 3.18
C ASP A 390 32.44 4.93 3.85
N PRO A 391 32.65 5.27 5.14
CA PRO A 391 31.86 6.29 5.84
C PRO A 391 31.84 7.65 5.13
N PHE A 392 32.83 7.90 4.25
CA PHE A 392 32.95 9.12 3.46
C PHE A 392 32.44 8.99 2.02
N ALA A 393 31.92 7.83 1.60
CA ALA A 393 31.37 7.64 0.24
C ALA A 393 30.22 8.62 -0.05
N ASN A 394 29.31 8.81 0.90
CA ASN A 394 28.20 9.76 0.80
C ASN A 394 28.64 11.24 0.92
N ALA A 395 29.87 11.49 1.37
CA ALA A 395 30.42 12.84 1.54
C ALA A 395 31.24 13.31 0.32
N ARG A 396 31.52 12.42 -0.64
CA ARG A 396 32.46 12.69 -1.74
C ARG A 396 31.84 13.34 -2.97
N ASP A 397 30.53 13.38 -3.11
CA ASP A 397 29.90 14.03 -4.24
C ASP A 397 28.83 15.06 -3.83
N PRO A 398 29.24 16.31 -3.55
CA PRO A 398 28.30 17.42 -3.36
C PRO A 398 27.60 17.85 -4.66
N ASN A 399 27.96 17.27 -5.81
CA ASN A 399 27.36 17.53 -7.13
C ASN A 399 26.60 16.31 -7.70
N SER A 400 26.64 15.14 -7.08
CA SER A 400 25.69 14.08 -7.39
C SER A 400 24.35 14.59 -6.90
N GLU A 401 23.42 14.87 -7.81
CA GLU A 401 22.02 14.87 -7.42
C GLU A 401 21.82 13.57 -6.65
N PRO A 402 21.31 13.61 -5.39
CA PRO A 402 20.94 12.38 -4.73
C PRO A 402 20.00 11.70 -5.71
N THR A 403 20.38 10.54 -6.23
CA THR A 403 19.46 9.76 -7.05
C THR A 403 18.25 9.53 -6.15
N GLU A 404 17.18 10.29 -6.40
CA GLU A 404 15.94 10.32 -5.60
C GLU A 404 15.15 9.00 -5.74
N THR A 405 15.82 7.93 -6.18
CA THR A 405 15.26 6.61 -6.32
C THR A 405 15.25 5.94 -4.95
N SER A 406 14.07 5.47 -4.53
CA SER A 406 13.92 4.69 -3.30
C SER A 406 14.75 3.40 -3.38
N ASP A 407 15.09 2.85 -2.21
CA ASP A 407 15.81 1.57 -2.14
C ASP A 407 15.01 0.45 -2.82
N TRP A 408 13.68 0.48 -2.72
CA TRP A 408 12.78 -0.40 -3.46
C TRP A 408 12.94 -0.27 -4.98
N ASN A 409 12.91 0.95 -5.52
CA ASN A 409 13.00 1.15 -6.97
C ASN A 409 14.34 0.65 -7.51
N ARG A 410 15.44 0.90 -6.78
CA ARG A 410 16.77 0.41 -7.15
C ARG A 410 16.85 -1.12 -7.07
N TYR A 411 16.28 -1.72 -6.03
CA TYR A 411 16.23 -3.18 -5.90
C TYR A 411 15.45 -3.82 -7.04
N ALA A 412 14.23 -3.33 -7.30
CA ALA A 412 13.37 -3.89 -8.33
C ALA A 412 13.98 -3.76 -9.73
N GLU A 413 14.64 -2.65 -10.04
CA GLU A 413 15.35 -2.45 -11.31
C GLU A 413 16.48 -3.49 -11.48
N ILE A 414 17.34 -3.64 -10.48
CA ILE A 414 18.45 -4.62 -10.52
C ILE A 414 17.94 -6.06 -10.62
N GLU A 415 16.94 -6.42 -9.83
CA GLU A 415 16.40 -7.79 -9.84
C GLU A 415 15.66 -8.10 -11.13
N TYR A 416 14.95 -7.12 -11.70
CA TYR A 416 14.31 -7.29 -13.00
C TYR A 416 15.35 -7.55 -14.09
N ASP A 417 16.41 -6.74 -14.15
CA ASP A 417 17.51 -6.93 -15.10
C ASP A 417 18.16 -8.31 -14.97
N ASN A 418 18.36 -8.78 -13.73
CA ASN A 418 18.91 -10.11 -13.46
C ASN A 418 17.97 -11.23 -13.95
N LEU A 419 16.66 -11.11 -13.67
CA LEU A 419 15.67 -12.09 -14.11
C LEU A 419 15.62 -12.19 -15.64
N VAL A 420 15.60 -11.04 -16.33
CA VAL A 420 15.63 -10.99 -17.81
C VAL A 420 16.94 -11.57 -18.36
N ALA A 421 18.08 -11.29 -17.72
CA ALA A 421 19.38 -11.82 -18.15
C ALA A 421 19.50 -13.34 -17.93
N ASP A 422 18.97 -13.87 -16.83
CA ASP A 422 18.96 -15.31 -16.54
C ASP A 422 18.05 -16.07 -17.52
N GLU A 423 16.93 -15.47 -17.94
CA GLU A 423 16.05 -16.00 -18.99
C GLU A 423 16.77 -16.05 -20.36
N GLY A 424 17.44 -14.96 -20.77
CA GLY A 424 18.20 -14.92 -22.02
C GLY A 424 19.39 -15.90 -22.07
N ASN A 425 19.96 -16.25 -20.91
CA ASN A 425 21.01 -17.27 -20.81
C ASN A 425 20.46 -18.70 -20.82
N ALA A 426 19.23 -18.93 -20.38
CA ALA A 426 18.58 -20.25 -20.43
C ALA A 426 18.26 -20.68 -21.88
N ASP A 427 17.91 -19.73 -22.76
CA ASP A 427 17.68 -20.01 -24.19
C ASP A 427 19.00 -20.17 -24.99
N MET A 428 20.14 -19.65 -24.49
CA MET A 428 21.47 -19.87 -25.09
C MET A 428 22.02 -21.30 -24.89
N ASP A 429 21.50 -22.08 -23.93
CA ASP A 429 21.84 -23.50 -23.76
C ASP A 429 21.02 -24.43 -24.69
N ASP A 430 19.97 -23.90 -25.37
CA ASP A 430 19.16 -24.62 -26.36
C ASP A 430 19.01 -23.85 -27.69
N GLY A 431 20.14 -23.48 -28.32
CA GLY A 431 20.17 -23.22 -29.76
C GLY A 431 20.49 -21.78 -30.19
N ASN A 432 21.77 -21.56 -30.47
CA ASN A 432 22.37 -20.41 -31.16
C ASN A 432 21.50 -19.73 -32.25
N TYR A 433 21.03 -18.52 -32.00
CA TYR A 433 20.73 -17.51 -33.03
C TYR A 433 21.31 -16.14 -32.67
N GLU A 434 21.73 -15.44 -33.73
CA GLU A 434 22.49 -14.19 -33.69
C GLU A 434 21.64 -13.01 -33.18
N ASP A 435 22.35 -12.16 -32.44
CA ASP A 435 21.96 -10.91 -31.79
C ASP A 435 21.47 -9.86 -32.81
N ASP A 436 20.16 -9.75 -33.00
CA ASP A 436 19.46 -8.61 -33.62
C ASP A 436 18.19 -8.34 -32.78
N PHE A 437 18.34 -7.72 -31.61
CA PHE A 437 17.23 -7.36 -30.72
C PHE A 437 16.39 -6.19 -31.29
N GLU A 438 15.12 -6.44 -31.61
CA GLU A 438 14.10 -5.40 -31.79
C GLU A 438 13.12 -5.39 -30.58
N PRO A 439 12.57 -4.23 -30.19
CA PRO A 439 11.66 -4.11 -29.04
C PRO A 439 10.34 -4.91 -29.17
N GLU A 440 10.03 -5.46 -30.36
CA GLU A 440 8.89 -6.37 -30.55
C GLU A 440 9.18 -7.77 -29.97
N ASP A 441 10.45 -8.13 -29.77
CA ASP A 441 10.89 -9.45 -29.27
C ASP A 441 10.71 -9.59 -27.73
N GLU A 442 10.75 -8.49 -26.98
CA GLU A 442 10.53 -8.48 -25.52
C GLU A 442 9.08 -8.85 -25.16
N GLU A 443 8.09 -8.34 -25.91
CA GLU A 443 6.67 -8.65 -25.66
C GLU A 443 6.34 -10.11 -26.01
N GLU A 444 6.99 -10.68 -27.03
CA GLU A 444 6.80 -12.08 -27.44
C GLU A 444 7.47 -13.04 -26.45
N MET A 445 8.65 -12.69 -25.92
CA MET A 445 9.34 -13.46 -24.87
C MET A 445 8.55 -13.45 -23.55
N ILE A 446 8.04 -12.28 -23.12
CA ILE A 446 7.18 -12.19 -21.93
C ILE A 446 5.92 -13.05 -22.13
N ARG A 447 5.31 -13.01 -23.32
CA ARG A 447 4.13 -13.84 -23.64
C ARG A 447 4.43 -15.33 -23.59
N ASP A 448 5.55 -15.78 -24.16
CA ASP A 448 5.95 -17.19 -24.17
C ASP A 448 6.32 -17.71 -22.78
N GLU A 449 6.94 -16.89 -21.93
CA GLU A 449 7.22 -17.25 -20.54
C GLU A 449 5.94 -17.25 -19.68
N MET A 450 5.03 -16.31 -19.92
CA MET A 450 3.70 -16.35 -19.28
C MET A 450 2.93 -17.62 -19.61
N LEU A 451 3.11 -18.17 -20.81
CA LEU A 451 2.57 -19.48 -21.20
C LEU A 451 3.31 -20.63 -20.52
N ARG A 452 4.65 -20.58 -20.40
CA ARG A 452 5.44 -21.59 -19.67
C ARG A 452 5.09 -21.65 -18.18
N LEU A 453 4.96 -20.50 -17.52
CA LEU A 453 4.57 -20.39 -16.11
C LEU A 453 3.11 -20.81 -15.89
N ALA A 454 2.22 -20.58 -16.86
CA ALA A 454 0.83 -21.06 -16.81
C ALA A 454 0.71 -22.58 -17.07
N ASP A 455 1.58 -23.16 -17.89
CA ASP A 455 1.62 -24.60 -18.18
C ASP A 455 2.22 -25.44 -17.02
N ALA A 456 2.78 -24.79 -15.99
CA ALA A 456 3.36 -25.45 -14.82
C ALA A 456 2.33 -25.95 -13.75
N ALA A 457 1.03 -25.98 -14.07
CA ALA A 457 -0.05 -26.46 -13.18
C ALA A 457 -0.33 -28.00 -13.32
N PRO A 458 -0.96 -28.64 -12.31
CA PRO A 458 -0.46 -29.85 -11.64
C PRO A 458 -0.71 -31.18 -12.39
N PRO A 459 0.02 -32.27 -12.03
CA PRO A 459 -0.31 -33.61 -12.52
C PRO A 459 -1.70 -34.05 -12.04
N PRO A 460 -2.44 -34.85 -12.84
CA PRO A 460 -3.82 -35.20 -12.53
C PRO A 460 -3.90 -35.97 -11.21
N GLN A 461 -4.79 -35.52 -10.33
CA GLN A 461 -5.17 -36.26 -9.13
C GLN A 461 -5.58 -37.68 -9.53
N ARG A 462 -4.88 -38.67 -8.96
CA ARG A 462 -5.30 -40.08 -9.04
C ARG A 462 -6.66 -40.22 -8.39
N THR A 463 -7.67 -40.38 -9.24
CA THR A 463 -9.02 -40.75 -8.83
C THR A 463 -9.00 -42.18 -8.28
N SER A 464 -9.28 -42.33 -7.00
CA SER A 464 -9.79 -43.57 -6.44
C SER A 464 -11.27 -43.39 -6.12
N GLY A 465 -12.12 -44.06 -6.90
CA GLY A 465 -13.38 -44.61 -6.42
C GLY A 465 -14.61 -43.70 -6.45
N ALA A 466 -15.40 -43.91 -7.50
CA ALA A 466 -16.78 -43.49 -7.74
C ALA A 466 -17.70 -43.37 -6.49
N VAL A 467 -18.67 -42.44 -6.53
CA VAL A 467 -20.07 -42.72 -6.93
C VAL A 467 -20.94 -41.42 -6.90
N HIS A 468 -21.71 -41.24 -7.99
CA HIS A 468 -22.95 -40.47 -8.23
C HIS A 468 -23.00 -38.92 -8.33
N SER A 469 -22.95 -38.46 -9.59
CA SER A 469 -23.87 -37.57 -10.33
C SER A 469 -24.87 -36.67 -9.57
N SER A 470 -24.79 -35.36 -9.79
CA SER A 470 -25.89 -34.58 -10.41
C SER A 470 -25.39 -33.19 -10.84
N GLU A 471 -25.76 -32.81 -12.07
CA GLU A 471 -25.59 -31.49 -12.68
C GLU A 471 -26.56 -30.45 -12.06
N ASP A 472 -26.25 -29.18 -12.31
CA ASP A 472 -27.13 -28.01 -12.39
C ASP A 472 -27.44 -27.12 -11.15
N ILE A 473 -26.69 -26.00 -11.11
CA ILE A 473 -27.17 -24.63 -11.43
C ILE A 473 -27.91 -23.77 -10.35
N TYR A 474 -27.74 -22.45 -10.48
CA TYR A 474 -28.40 -21.26 -9.86
C TYR A 474 -27.69 -20.60 -8.66
N ASP A 475 -27.19 -19.36 -8.81
CA ASP A 475 -27.92 -18.06 -8.87
C ASP A 475 -28.45 -17.65 -7.49
N PHE A 476 -27.83 -16.62 -6.91
CA PHE A 476 -28.29 -15.98 -5.68
C PHE A 476 -28.67 -14.53 -5.98
N SER A 477 -29.93 -14.34 -6.35
CA SER A 477 -30.64 -13.09 -6.12
C SER A 477 -31.72 -13.27 -5.05
N ASN A 478 -31.58 -12.44 -4.01
CA ASN A 478 -32.62 -11.84 -3.18
C ASN A 478 -33.47 -12.65 -2.17
N THR A 479 -33.34 -12.12 -0.94
CA THR A 479 -34.42 -11.76 0.00
C THR A 479 -35.09 -12.83 0.85
N SER A 480 -34.83 -12.69 2.15
CA SER A 480 -35.83 -12.46 3.21
C SER A 480 -36.80 -13.61 3.56
N ASN A 481 -36.75 -13.95 4.85
CA ASN A 481 -37.86 -13.91 5.83
C ASN A 481 -38.05 -15.24 6.61
N LEU A 482 -38.30 -15.06 7.92
CA LEU A 482 -38.82 -16.02 8.92
C LEU A 482 -37.84 -17.12 9.34
N GLY A 483 -37.44 -17.29 10.60
CA GLY A 483 -38.18 -17.08 11.84
C GLY A 483 -38.49 -18.45 12.46
N TYR A 484 -37.64 -18.90 13.38
CA TYR A 484 -37.95 -19.50 14.69
C TYR A 484 -36.67 -19.63 15.51
#